data_AF-R6QHZ8-F1
#
_entry.id   AF-R6QHZ8-F1
#
_cell.length_a   1.000
_cell.length_b   1.000
_cell.length_c   1.000
_cell.angle_alpha   90.00
_cell.angle_beta   90.00
_cell.angle_gamma   90.00
#
_symmetry.space_group_name_H-M   'P 1'
#
loop_
_entity.id
_entity.type
_entity.pdbx_description
1 polymer ?
#
loop_
_entity_poly.entity_id
_entity_poly.type
_entity_poly.pdbx_seq_one_letter_code
_entity_poly.pdbx_strand_id
1 'polypeptide(L)'
;MVSEFKKIFNIKLVIIILVMLIGFEAGYSVIIYGVKNADNAELKEQLYSEYGGKITEESARRLEEYNAYVDGIMMSDTEMEDKYNKGSISADEYMEYREQYHYCNRIQKLVNSMWKRCNDEKDTSGYLLNDGYYNRLFLTIPGLICIALIGILIAVMLRLCETEGLYSAITATADGRRKLMRDKCLLITVSMAVVSLVYIAVRYGITSIVTDYINIEAPIQAVDILEKLPFGINIKQYMVIDIISKPLWGILTGNLAVLLLSRKR
;
A
#
# COMPACT_ATOMS: atom_id res chain seq x y z
N MET A 1 -8.92 41.62 6.13
CA MET A 1 -8.53 40.33 6.73
C MET A 1 -8.72 39.16 5.76
N VAL A 2 -9.92 38.95 5.20
CA VAL A 2 -10.17 37.90 4.17
C VAL A 2 -9.33 38.08 2.90
N SER A 3 -9.08 39.32 2.47
CA SER A 3 -8.26 39.64 1.29
C SER A 3 -6.77 39.33 1.42
N GLU A 4 -6.21 39.41 2.64
CA GLU A 4 -4.81 39.07 2.88
C GLU A 4 -4.61 37.56 3.04
N PHE A 5 -5.55 36.85 3.67
CA PHE A 5 -5.54 35.39 3.67
C PHE A 5 -5.66 34.78 2.26
N LYS A 6 -6.40 35.44 1.35
CA LYS A 6 -6.47 35.07 -0.07
C LYS A 6 -5.13 35.24 -0.81
N LYS A 7 -4.23 36.11 -0.31
CA LYS A 7 -2.85 36.23 -0.82
C LYS A 7 -1.91 35.15 -0.26
N ILE A 8 -2.14 34.71 0.98
CA ILE A 8 -1.37 33.66 1.67
C ILE A 8 -1.64 32.29 1.06
N PHE A 9 -2.91 32.00 0.74
CA PHE A 9 -3.29 30.79 0.02
C PHE A 9 -3.13 31.01 -1.49
N ASN A 10 -1.88 31.14 -1.92
CA ASN A 10 -1.55 31.21 -3.33
C ASN A 10 -1.96 29.87 -3.96
N ILE A 11 -3.00 29.87 -4.78
CA ILE A 11 -3.52 28.68 -5.45
C ILE A 11 -2.42 27.91 -6.19
N LYS A 12 -1.39 28.62 -6.67
CA LYS A 12 -0.20 28.02 -7.28
C LYS A 12 0.58 27.13 -6.31
N LEU A 13 0.71 27.53 -5.05
CA LEU A 13 1.42 26.76 -4.03
C LEU A 13 0.65 25.49 -3.63
N VAL A 14 -0.68 25.58 -3.54
CA VAL A 14 -1.55 24.41 -3.34
C VAL A 14 -1.43 23.44 -4.50
N ILE A 15 -1.48 23.95 -5.74
CA ILE A 15 -1.29 23.16 -6.96
C ILE A 15 0.08 22.48 -6.94
N ILE A 16 1.14 23.20 -6.57
CA ILE A 16 2.51 22.64 -6.48
C ILE A 16 2.58 21.52 -5.44
N ILE A 17 1.99 21.68 -4.25
CA ILE A 17 1.94 20.63 -3.23
C ILE A 17 1.18 19.40 -3.75
N LEU A 18 0.04 19.61 -4.40
CA LEU A 18 -0.75 18.52 -4.97
C LEU A 18 0.01 17.79 -6.09
N VAL A 19 0.69 18.52 -6.98
CA VAL A 19 1.51 17.95 -8.05
C VAL A 19 2.69 17.17 -7.48
N MET A 20 3.36 17.70 -6.45
CA MET A 20 4.44 16.97 -5.77
C MET A 20 3.93 15.68 -5.11
N LEU A 21 2.76 15.73 -4.46
CA LEU A 21 2.16 14.56 -3.83
C LEU A 21 1.75 13.50 -4.85
N ILE A 22 1.10 13.91 -5.94
CA ILE A 22 0.71 13.01 -7.04
C ILE A 22 1.97 12.43 -7.69
N GLY A 23 2.97 13.26 -7.98
CA GLY A 23 4.23 12.82 -8.60
C GLY A 23 5.02 11.87 -7.70
N PHE A 24 5.04 12.12 -6.38
CA PHE A 24 5.65 11.23 -5.41
C PHE A 24 4.93 9.89 -5.36
N GLU A 25 3.59 9.87 -5.25
CA GLU A 25 2.82 8.62 -5.21
C GLU A 25 2.88 7.85 -6.52
N ALA A 26 2.84 8.54 -7.66
CA ALA A 26 3.03 7.92 -8.98
C ALA A 26 4.43 7.32 -9.12
N GLY A 27 5.47 8.07 -8.74
CA GLY A 27 6.86 7.57 -8.77
C GLY A 27 7.11 6.42 -7.81
N TYR A 28 6.61 6.52 -6.57
CA TYR A 28 6.65 5.46 -5.56
C TYR A 28 5.92 4.19 -6.06
N SER A 29 4.76 4.39 -6.69
CA SER A 29 4.02 3.31 -7.34
C SER A 29 4.82 2.68 -8.48
N VAL A 30 5.44 3.47 -9.38
CA VAL A 30 6.29 2.92 -10.45
C VAL A 30 7.48 2.14 -9.90
N ILE A 31 8.11 2.59 -8.82
CA ILE A 31 9.23 1.85 -8.21
C ILE A 31 8.73 0.53 -7.60
N ILE A 32 7.59 0.54 -6.92
CA ILE A 32 7.08 -0.64 -6.21
C ILE A 32 6.40 -1.65 -7.13
N TYR A 33 5.59 -1.17 -8.07
CA TYR A 33 4.94 -2.00 -9.08
C TYR A 33 5.92 -2.36 -10.20
N GLY A 34 6.79 -1.46 -10.65
CA GLY A 34 7.68 -1.70 -11.78
C GLY A 34 8.92 -2.55 -11.46
N VAL A 35 9.57 -2.38 -10.31
CA VAL A 35 10.87 -3.04 -10.03
C VAL A 35 10.72 -4.48 -9.52
N LYS A 36 9.56 -4.85 -8.96
CA LYS A 36 9.30 -6.21 -8.43
C LYS A 36 8.37 -7.06 -9.29
N ASN A 37 7.79 -6.53 -10.38
CA ASN A 37 6.87 -7.28 -11.24
C ASN A 37 7.54 -7.96 -12.45
N ALA A 38 8.86 -7.82 -12.64
CA ALA A 38 9.53 -8.33 -13.83
C ALA A 38 9.67 -9.86 -13.88
N ASP A 39 9.86 -10.52 -12.73
CA ASP A 39 9.93 -11.99 -12.67
C ASP A 39 8.66 -12.58 -12.04
N ASN A 40 7.85 -13.23 -12.86
CA ASN A 40 6.73 -14.11 -12.48
C ASN A 40 5.47 -13.45 -11.90
N ALA A 41 5.25 -12.13 -12.07
CA ALA A 41 4.00 -11.48 -11.59
C ALA A 41 2.75 -12.05 -12.27
N GLU A 42 2.79 -12.23 -13.59
CA GLU A 42 1.71 -12.84 -14.37
C GLU A 42 1.44 -14.28 -13.93
N LEU A 43 2.49 -15.09 -13.77
CA LEU A 43 2.38 -16.47 -13.26
C LEU A 43 1.80 -16.50 -11.84
N LYS A 44 2.19 -15.54 -10.99
CA LYS A 44 1.63 -15.42 -9.64
C LYS A 44 0.14 -15.12 -9.70
N GLU A 45 -0.27 -14.18 -10.55
CA GLU A 45 -1.68 -13.83 -10.72
C GLU A 45 -2.49 -15.01 -11.27
N GLN A 46 -1.97 -15.72 -12.27
CA GLN A 46 -2.57 -16.95 -12.79
C GLN A 46 -2.77 -17.99 -11.67
N LEU A 47 -1.73 -18.31 -10.91
CA LEU A 47 -1.83 -19.31 -9.82
C LEU A 47 -2.81 -18.89 -8.72
N TYR A 48 -2.83 -17.62 -8.30
CA TYR A 48 -3.80 -17.16 -7.31
C TYR A 48 -5.22 -17.03 -7.86
N SER A 49 -5.41 -16.86 -9.17
CA SER A 49 -6.74 -16.92 -9.79
C SER A 49 -7.30 -18.35 -9.84
N GLU A 50 -6.43 -19.35 -9.98
CA GLU A 50 -6.81 -20.76 -10.07
C GLU A 50 -6.96 -21.43 -8.70
N TYR A 51 -6.03 -21.18 -7.77
CA TYR A 51 -5.95 -21.84 -6.47
C TYR A 51 -6.26 -20.92 -5.27
N GLY A 52 -6.35 -19.61 -5.48
CA GLY A 52 -6.63 -18.65 -4.40
C GLY A 52 -8.11 -18.58 -4.01
N GLY A 53 -8.39 -17.77 -2.98
CA GLY A 53 -9.73 -17.59 -2.42
C GLY A 53 -9.92 -18.31 -1.10
N LYS A 54 -11.17 -18.67 -0.77
CA LYS A 54 -11.49 -19.33 0.51
C LYS A 54 -10.91 -20.74 0.54
N ILE A 55 -10.20 -21.07 1.61
CA ILE A 55 -9.60 -22.39 1.81
C ILE A 55 -10.70 -23.37 2.21
N THR A 56 -11.07 -24.27 1.30
CA THR A 56 -11.94 -25.42 1.52
C THR A 56 -11.11 -26.71 1.51
N GLU A 57 -11.68 -27.84 1.95
CA GLU A 57 -11.00 -29.14 1.83
C GLU A 57 -10.68 -29.49 0.38
N GLU A 58 -11.59 -29.16 -0.55
CA GLU A 58 -11.39 -29.39 -1.98
C GLU A 58 -10.27 -28.51 -2.55
N SER A 59 -10.25 -27.21 -2.21
CA SER A 59 -9.19 -26.31 -2.71
C SER A 59 -7.83 -26.67 -2.12
N ALA A 60 -7.79 -27.06 -0.84
CA ALA A 60 -6.58 -27.53 -0.19
C ALA A 60 -6.03 -28.79 -0.87
N ARG A 61 -6.89 -29.78 -1.15
CA ARG A 61 -6.49 -31.00 -1.85
C ARG A 61 -5.97 -30.72 -3.25
N ARG A 62 -6.63 -29.83 -4.02
CA ARG A 62 -6.13 -29.43 -5.36
C ARG A 62 -4.74 -28.79 -5.30
N LEU A 63 -4.51 -27.92 -4.31
CA LEU A 63 -3.20 -27.28 -4.12
C LEU A 63 -2.14 -28.27 -3.64
N GLU A 64 -2.50 -29.25 -2.83
CA GLU A 64 -1.63 -30.36 -2.40
C GLU A 64 -1.19 -31.22 -3.59
N GLU A 65 -2.15 -31.66 -4.41
CA GLU A 65 -1.89 -32.44 -5.63
C GLU A 65 -0.96 -31.68 -6.58
N TYR A 66 -1.20 -30.37 -6.74
CA TYR A 66 -0.35 -29.51 -7.57
C TYR A 66 1.05 -29.30 -6.97
N ASN A 67 1.17 -29.10 -5.66
CA ASN A 67 2.46 -28.99 -4.98
C ASN A 67 3.27 -30.30 -5.12
N ALA A 68 2.61 -31.45 -4.96
CA ALA A 68 3.24 -32.76 -5.14
C ALA A 68 3.68 -33.01 -6.58
N TYR A 69 2.91 -32.56 -7.58
CA TYR A 69 3.33 -32.60 -8.98
C TYR A 69 4.60 -31.78 -9.22
N VAL A 70 4.63 -30.52 -8.75
CA VAL A 70 5.79 -29.62 -8.91
C VAL A 70 7.02 -30.21 -8.23
N ASP A 71 6.90 -30.66 -6.98
CA ASP A 71 8.01 -31.27 -6.24
C ASP A 71 8.47 -32.58 -6.89
N GLY A 72 7.55 -33.38 -7.44
CA GLY A 72 7.87 -34.62 -8.17
C GLY A 72 8.73 -34.37 -9.41
N ILE A 73 8.38 -33.36 -10.22
CA ILE A 73 9.19 -32.97 -11.39
C ILE A 73 10.58 -32.48 -10.95
N MET A 74 10.65 -31.67 -9.88
CA MET A 74 11.93 -31.18 -9.34
C MET A 74 12.84 -32.29 -8.81
N MET A 75 12.27 -33.33 -8.20
CA MET A 75 13.03 -34.48 -7.71
C MET A 75 13.47 -35.44 -8.82
N SER A 76 12.81 -35.42 -9.99
CA SER A 76 13.09 -36.35 -11.10
C SER A 76 14.28 -35.94 -11.99
N ASP A 77 14.91 -34.79 -11.77
CA ASP A 77 15.95 -34.24 -12.66
C ASP A 77 17.13 -35.17 -12.89
N THR A 78 17.68 -35.71 -11.81
CA THR A 78 18.79 -36.67 -11.89
C THR A 78 18.36 -37.97 -12.57
N GLU A 79 17.14 -38.44 -12.34
CA GLU A 79 16.64 -39.68 -12.96
C GLU A 79 16.40 -39.52 -14.47
N MET A 80 15.82 -38.40 -14.89
CA MET A 80 15.52 -38.12 -16.30
C MET A 80 16.79 -37.85 -17.11
N GLU A 81 17.78 -37.15 -16.54
CA GLU A 81 19.09 -36.97 -17.16
C GLU A 81 19.81 -38.32 -17.35
N ASP A 82 19.75 -39.20 -16.34
CA ASP A 82 20.29 -40.55 -16.41
C ASP A 82 19.63 -41.41 -17.50
N LYS A 83 18.30 -41.36 -17.61
CA LYS A 83 17.54 -42.09 -18.64
C LYS A 83 17.93 -41.63 -20.04
N TYR A 84 18.12 -40.33 -20.24
CA TYR A 84 18.57 -39.77 -21.52
C TYR A 84 19.99 -40.22 -21.86
N ASN A 85 20.92 -40.09 -20.90
CA ASN A 85 22.32 -40.50 -21.07
C ASN A 85 22.47 -42.01 -21.35
N LYS A 86 21.57 -42.83 -20.80
CA LYS A 86 21.50 -44.29 -21.05
C LYS A 86 20.75 -44.65 -22.34
N GLY A 87 20.25 -43.66 -23.10
CA GLY A 87 19.45 -43.87 -24.31
C GLY A 87 18.10 -44.55 -24.06
N SER A 88 17.59 -44.51 -22.82
CA SER A 88 16.32 -45.12 -22.41
C SER A 88 15.10 -44.25 -22.74
N ILE A 89 15.32 -42.97 -23.02
CA ILE A 89 14.30 -42.03 -23.52
C ILE A 89 14.84 -41.30 -24.74
N SER A 90 13.94 -40.86 -25.62
CA SER A 90 14.27 -40.09 -26.80
C SER A 90 14.67 -38.64 -26.46
N ALA A 91 15.31 -37.96 -27.42
CA ALA A 91 15.63 -36.53 -27.28
C ALA A 91 14.36 -35.67 -27.17
N ASP A 92 13.29 -36.04 -27.86
CA ASP A 92 12.01 -35.31 -27.82
C ASP A 92 11.35 -35.44 -26.44
N GLU A 93 11.29 -36.65 -25.88
CA GLU A 93 10.77 -36.89 -24.52
C GLU A 93 11.59 -36.16 -23.45
N TYR A 94 12.92 -36.11 -23.60
CA TYR A 94 13.76 -35.35 -22.67
C TYR A 94 13.54 -33.84 -22.79
N MET A 95 13.35 -33.33 -24.00
CA MET A 95 13.12 -31.90 -24.24
C MET A 95 11.77 -31.43 -23.66
N GLU A 96 10.72 -32.25 -23.80
CA GLU A 96 9.42 -31.99 -23.16
C GLU A 96 9.54 -31.96 -21.64
N TYR A 97 10.27 -32.92 -21.04
CA TYR A 97 10.57 -32.90 -19.61
C TYR A 97 11.32 -31.63 -19.19
N ARG A 98 12.34 -31.21 -19.95
CA ARG A 98 13.12 -30.00 -19.62
C ARG A 98 12.26 -28.74 -19.64
N GLU A 99 11.32 -28.63 -20.58
CA GLU A 99 10.35 -27.53 -20.61
C GLU A 99 9.49 -27.51 -19.33
N GLN A 100 8.95 -28.67 -18.93
CA GLN A 100 8.18 -28.81 -17.69
C GLN A 100 9.02 -28.50 -16.44
N TYR A 101 10.26 -28.95 -16.38
CA TYR A 101 11.20 -28.64 -15.30
C TYR A 101 11.45 -27.14 -15.21
N HIS A 102 11.73 -26.47 -16.34
CA HIS A 102 11.95 -25.02 -16.35
C HIS A 102 10.72 -24.25 -15.87
N TYR A 103 9.51 -24.67 -16.26
CA TYR A 103 8.27 -24.09 -15.74
C TYR A 103 8.13 -24.32 -14.23
N CYS A 104 8.24 -25.57 -13.76
CA CYS A 104 8.08 -25.94 -12.36
C CYS A 104 9.12 -25.25 -11.46
N ASN A 105 10.37 -25.15 -11.89
CA ASN A 105 11.43 -24.45 -11.15
C ASN A 105 11.12 -22.96 -10.96
N ARG A 106 10.47 -22.31 -11.92
CA ARG A 106 10.06 -20.89 -11.79
C ARG A 106 8.97 -20.69 -10.73
N ILE A 107 8.07 -21.65 -10.57
CA ILE A 107 6.91 -21.52 -9.69
C ILE A 107 7.06 -22.24 -8.35
N GLN A 108 8.03 -23.14 -8.18
CA GLN A 108 8.18 -23.99 -7.00
C GLN A 108 8.12 -23.20 -5.69
N LYS A 109 8.93 -22.14 -5.56
CA LYS A 109 8.94 -21.30 -4.35
C LYS A 109 7.57 -20.71 -4.04
N LEU A 110 6.83 -20.33 -5.08
CA LEU A 110 5.50 -19.74 -4.94
C LEU A 110 4.48 -20.80 -4.51
N VAL A 111 4.42 -21.94 -5.20
CA VAL A 111 3.49 -23.03 -4.88
C VAL A 111 3.73 -23.56 -3.46
N ASN A 112 4.99 -23.77 -3.08
CA ASN A 112 5.35 -24.24 -1.74
C ASN A 112 4.93 -23.23 -0.66
N SER A 113 5.04 -21.92 -0.96
CA SER A 113 4.57 -20.87 -0.04
C SER A 113 3.04 -20.84 0.08
N MET A 114 2.32 -21.03 -1.02
CA MET A 114 0.86 -21.11 -1.04
C MET A 114 0.36 -22.33 -0.27
N TRP A 115 0.97 -23.49 -0.49
CA TRP A 115 0.64 -24.72 0.22
C TRP A 115 0.92 -24.62 1.72
N LYS A 116 2.07 -24.07 2.10
CA LYS A 116 2.40 -23.83 3.50
C LYS A 116 1.35 -22.95 4.19
N ARG A 117 0.95 -21.83 3.58
CA ARG A 117 -0.12 -20.97 4.12
C ARG A 117 -1.45 -21.71 4.21
N CYS A 118 -1.78 -22.52 3.22
CA CYS A 118 -2.99 -23.35 3.23
C CYS A 118 -3.04 -24.31 4.44
N ASN A 119 -1.90 -24.90 4.82
CA ASN A 119 -1.80 -25.81 5.97
C ASN A 119 -1.70 -25.09 7.32
N ASP A 120 -0.81 -24.09 7.42
CA ASP A 120 -0.50 -23.44 8.69
C ASP A 120 -1.56 -22.40 9.09
N GLU A 121 -2.21 -21.75 8.11
CA GLU A 121 -3.14 -20.62 8.34
C GLU A 121 -4.61 -20.99 8.15
N LYS A 122 -4.93 -22.28 7.97
CA LYS A 122 -6.30 -22.78 7.75
C LYS A 122 -7.27 -22.31 8.84
N ASP A 123 -6.79 -22.27 10.09
CA ASP A 123 -7.57 -21.88 11.26
C ASP A 123 -7.58 -20.36 11.53
N THR A 124 -6.61 -19.62 10.99
CA THR A 124 -6.41 -18.19 11.32
C THR A 124 -7.05 -17.26 10.29
N SER A 125 -6.79 -17.50 9.00
CA SER A 125 -7.27 -16.62 7.91
C SER A 125 -8.35 -17.29 7.07
N GLY A 126 -8.25 -18.61 6.85
CA GLY A 126 -9.18 -19.37 6.01
C GLY A 126 -9.22 -18.91 4.54
N TYR A 127 -8.27 -18.07 4.10
CA TYR A 127 -8.20 -17.50 2.76
C TYR A 127 -6.76 -17.51 2.25
N LEU A 128 -6.59 -17.95 1.01
CA LEU A 128 -5.34 -17.87 0.27
C LEU A 128 -5.39 -16.67 -0.67
N LEU A 129 -4.69 -15.60 -0.29
CA LEU A 129 -4.77 -14.31 -0.96
C LEU A 129 -3.44 -13.94 -1.60
N ASN A 130 -3.47 -13.38 -2.82
CA ASN A 130 -2.31 -12.66 -3.35
C ASN A 130 -2.19 -11.32 -2.63
N ASP A 131 -1.76 -11.33 -1.39
CA ASP A 131 -1.74 -10.17 -0.51
C ASP A 131 -0.76 -9.06 -0.94
N GLY A 132 0.05 -9.27 -1.98
CA GLY A 132 1.09 -8.34 -2.41
C GLY A 132 0.57 -6.93 -2.71
N TYR A 133 -0.64 -6.80 -3.25
CA TYR A 133 -1.26 -5.50 -3.49
C TYR A 133 -1.85 -4.89 -2.21
N TYR A 134 -2.44 -5.68 -1.31
CA TYR A 134 -2.91 -5.21 -0.01
C TYR A 134 -1.77 -4.79 0.92
N ASN A 135 -0.68 -5.55 0.94
CA ASN A 135 0.55 -5.20 1.63
C ASN A 135 1.05 -3.83 1.18
N ARG A 136 1.03 -3.57 -0.13
CA ARG A 136 1.41 -2.27 -0.70
C ARG A 136 0.39 -1.18 -0.40
N LEU A 137 -0.91 -1.47 -0.42
CA LEU A 137 -1.97 -0.51 -0.12
C LEU A 137 -1.93 -0.05 1.34
N PHE A 138 -1.75 -1.00 2.26
CA PHE A 138 -1.77 -0.80 3.70
C PHE A 138 -0.38 -0.52 4.31
N LEU A 139 0.69 -0.49 3.52
CA LEU A 139 1.99 -0.01 4.00
C LEU A 139 1.93 1.50 4.27
N THR A 140 1.53 1.87 5.48
CA THR A 140 1.15 3.24 5.84
C THR A 140 2.34 4.18 6.05
N ILE A 141 3.51 3.67 6.45
CA ILE A 141 4.63 4.48 6.97
C ILE A 141 5.07 5.59 5.99
N PRO A 142 5.39 5.33 4.71
CA PRO A 142 5.87 6.39 3.81
C PRO A 142 4.80 7.47 3.56
N GLY A 143 3.55 7.05 3.40
CA GLY A 143 2.41 7.96 3.20
C GLY A 143 2.16 8.88 4.40
N LEU A 144 2.21 8.34 5.61
CA LEU A 144 2.03 9.12 6.84
C LEU A 144 3.14 10.15 7.03
N ILE A 145 4.38 9.80 6.68
CA ILE A 145 5.53 10.72 6.70
C ILE A 145 5.31 11.86 5.68
N CYS A 146 4.92 11.55 4.45
CA CYS A 146 4.65 12.55 3.42
C CYS A 146 3.54 13.53 3.84
N ILE A 147 2.42 13.02 4.37
CA ILE A 147 1.33 13.85 4.90
C ILE A 147 1.84 14.76 6.02
N ALA A 148 2.62 14.21 6.97
CA ALA A 148 3.16 15.00 8.09
C ALA A 148 4.12 16.11 7.60
N LEU A 149 5.01 15.82 6.65
CA LEU A 149 5.94 16.79 6.07
C LEU A 149 5.20 17.93 5.36
N ILE A 150 4.13 17.62 4.61
CA ILE A 150 3.28 18.64 3.98
C ILE A 150 2.60 19.51 5.04
N GLY A 151 2.09 18.92 6.12
CA GLY A 151 1.52 19.66 7.24
C GLY A 151 2.52 20.62 7.89
N ILE A 152 3.76 20.17 8.09
CA ILE A 152 4.84 21.02 8.61
C ILE A 152 5.16 22.15 7.62
N LEU A 153 5.26 21.86 6.32
CA LEU A 153 5.53 22.87 5.30
C LEU A 153 4.44 23.95 5.28
N ILE A 154 3.16 23.57 5.30
CA ILE A 154 2.04 24.51 5.38
C ILE A 154 2.13 25.34 6.66
N ALA A 155 2.42 24.72 7.80
CA ALA A 155 2.56 25.42 9.08
C ALA A 155 3.71 26.45 9.07
N VAL A 156 4.85 26.11 8.45
CA VAL A 156 5.98 27.02 8.26
C VAL A 156 5.58 28.19 7.36
N MET A 157 4.88 27.94 6.26
CA MET A 157 4.42 28.99 5.35
C MET A 157 3.44 29.96 6.04
N LEU A 158 2.50 29.43 6.83
CA LEU A 158 1.58 30.26 7.63
C LEU A 158 2.30 31.15 8.64
N ARG A 159 3.49 30.75 9.10
CA ARG A 159 4.35 31.57 9.95
C ARG A 159 5.11 32.63 9.15
N LEU A 160 5.69 32.27 8.01
CA LEU A 160 6.43 33.21 7.15
C LEU A 160 5.54 34.32 6.59
N CYS A 161 4.25 34.07 6.43
CA CYS A 161 3.29 35.08 6.00
C CYS A 161 2.91 36.10 7.10
N GLU A 162 3.36 35.93 8.35
CA GLU A 162 3.18 36.94 9.39
C GLU A 162 4.15 38.10 9.19
N THR A 163 3.70 39.14 8.49
CA THR A 163 4.49 40.36 8.28
C THR A 163 4.49 41.25 9.53
N GLU A 164 5.47 42.15 9.65
CA GLU A 164 5.57 43.09 10.79
C GLU A 164 4.31 43.99 10.91
N GLY A 165 3.69 44.37 9.79
CA GLY A 165 2.44 45.12 9.76
C GLY A 165 1.25 44.34 10.33
N LEU A 166 1.22 43.02 10.13
CA LEU A 166 0.22 42.13 10.73
C LEU A 166 0.38 42.07 12.25
N TYR A 167 1.62 42.09 12.75
CA TYR A 167 1.90 42.04 14.19
C TYR A 167 1.38 43.27 14.94
N SER A 168 1.57 44.46 14.37
CA SER A 168 1.03 45.71 14.92
C SER A 168 -0.50 45.74 14.95
N ALA A 169 -1.16 45.17 13.93
CA ALA A 169 -2.61 45.03 13.90
C ALA A 169 -3.14 44.04 14.95
N ILE A 170 -2.43 42.92 15.17
CA ILE A 170 -2.79 41.87 16.14
C ILE A 170 -2.68 42.39 17.58
N THR A 171 -1.66 43.18 17.90
CA THR A 171 -1.47 43.74 19.25
C THR A 171 -2.44 44.87 19.55
N ALA A 172 -2.91 45.59 18.53
CA ALA A 172 -3.90 46.66 18.66
C ALA A 172 -5.35 46.16 18.79
N THR A 173 -5.64 44.88 18.53
CA THR A 173 -6.99 44.30 18.67
C THR A 173 -7.12 43.40 19.88
N ALA A 174 -8.17 43.59 20.68
CA ALA A 174 -8.55 42.66 21.74
C ALA A 174 -8.75 41.25 21.16
N ASP A 175 -8.13 40.24 21.78
CA ASP A 175 -8.11 38.83 21.34
C ASP A 175 -7.55 38.55 19.93
N GLY A 176 -6.87 39.51 19.28
CA GLY A 176 -6.33 39.35 17.92
C GLY A 176 -5.44 38.11 17.77
N ARG A 177 -4.60 37.82 18.78
CA ARG A 177 -3.71 36.64 18.81
C ARG A 177 -4.49 35.32 18.88
N ARG A 178 -5.54 35.25 19.69
CA ARG A 178 -6.37 34.05 19.86
C ARG A 178 -7.19 33.78 18.60
N LYS A 179 -7.75 34.83 18.00
CA LYS A 179 -8.51 34.74 16.76
C LYS A 179 -7.63 34.29 15.58
N LEU A 180 -6.44 34.87 15.43
CA LEU A 180 -5.47 34.44 14.42
C LEU A 180 -5.07 32.98 14.60
N MET A 181 -4.79 32.56 15.84
CA MET A 181 -4.41 31.17 16.12
C MET A 181 -5.52 30.20 15.76
N ARG A 182 -6.78 30.53 16.09
CA ARG A 182 -7.95 29.74 15.69
C ARG A 182 -8.08 29.64 14.17
N ASP A 183 -7.92 30.75 13.47
CA ASP A 183 -8.07 30.79 12.02
C ASP A 183 -6.94 30.00 11.32
N LYS A 184 -5.72 30.01 11.86
CA LYS A 184 -4.62 29.15 11.40
C LYS A 184 -4.91 27.66 11.61
N CYS A 185 -5.38 27.28 12.80
CA CYS A 185 -5.77 25.90 13.11
C CYS A 185 -6.91 25.41 12.21
N LEU A 186 -7.90 26.26 11.93
CA LEU A 186 -9.00 25.93 11.02
C LEU A 186 -8.49 25.75 9.59
N LEU A 187 -7.65 26.67 9.11
CA LEU A 187 -7.08 26.60 7.76
C LEU A 187 -6.22 25.34 7.57
N ILE A 188 -5.34 25.01 8.51
CA ILE A 188 -4.52 23.79 8.39
C ILE A 188 -5.38 22.54 8.49
N THR A 189 -6.42 22.52 9.32
CA THR A 189 -7.36 21.40 9.41
C THR A 189 -8.03 21.12 8.07
N VAL A 190 -8.58 22.15 7.42
CA VAL A 190 -9.20 22.02 6.10
C VAL A 190 -8.18 21.60 5.05
N SER A 191 -6.98 22.20 5.06
CA SER A 191 -5.92 21.88 4.10
C SER A 191 -5.44 20.43 4.23
N MET A 192 -5.22 19.96 5.46
CA MET A 192 -4.77 18.60 5.73
C MET A 192 -5.83 17.55 5.43
N ALA A 193 -7.11 17.87 5.66
CA ALA A 193 -8.20 17.01 5.24
C ALA A 193 -8.19 16.82 3.71
N VAL A 194 -8.09 17.91 2.94
CA VAL A 194 -8.04 17.85 1.47
C VAL A 194 -6.81 17.09 0.99
N VAL A 195 -5.62 17.40 1.50
CA VAL A 195 -4.37 16.72 1.12
C VAL A 195 -4.45 15.21 1.39
N SER A 196 -4.97 14.82 2.56
CA SER A 196 -5.10 13.41 2.92
C SER A 196 -6.14 12.67 2.07
N LEU A 197 -7.24 13.35 1.69
CA LEU A 197 -8.24 12.78 0.79
C LEU A 197 -7.70 12.60 -0.63
N VAL A 198 -6.95 13.57 -1.15
CA VAL A 198 -6.28 13.43 -2.45
C VAL A 198 -5.26 12.30 -2.42
N TYR A 199 -4.48 12.20 -1.33
CA TYR A 199 -3.55 11.10 -1.11
C TYR A 199 -4.23 9.73 -1.20
N ILE A 200 -5.33 9.56 -0.48
CA ILE A 200 -6.13 8.33 -0.51
C ILE A 200 -6.65 8.08 -1.92
N ALA A 201 -7.25 9.08 -2.56
CA ALA A 201 -7.86 8.93 -3.89
C ALA A 201 -6.83 8.50 -4.94
N VAL A 202 -5.63 9.08 -4.92
CA VAL A 202 -4.53 8.70 -5.82
C VAL A 202 -4.09 7.26 -5.53
N ARG A 203 -3.87 6.92 -4.26
CA ARG A 203 -3.35 5.59 -3.90
C ARG A 203 -4.34 4.46 -4.20
N TYR A 204 -5.59 4.61 -3.80
CA TYR A 204 -6.64 3.65 -4.13
C TYR A 204 -6.98 3.65 -5.63
N GLY A 205 -6.88 4.80 -6.30
CA GLY A 205 -7.06 4.91 -7.75
C GLY A 205 -5.98 4.13 -8.51
N ILE A 206 -4.71 4.34 -8.18
CA ILE A 206 -3.60 3.59 -8.79
C ILE A 206 -3.76 2.09 -8.53
N THR A 207 -4.05 1.68 -7.29
CA THR A 207 -4.28 0.26 -6.98
C THR A 207 -5.43 -0.32 -7.81
N SER A 208 -6.54 0.41 -7.97
CA SER A 208 -7.67 -0.05 -8.80
C SER A 208 -7.37 -0.16 -10.29
N ILE A 209 -6.42 0.62 -10.81
CA ILE A 209 -5.98 0.54 -12.21
C ILE A 209 -5.04 -0.65 -12.41
N VAL A 210 -4.22 -0.96 -11.40
CA VAL A 210 -3.19 -2.01 -11.48
C VAL A 210 -3.75 -3.38 -11.12
N THR A 211 -4.75 -3.47 -10.25
CA THR A 211 -5.29 -4.74 -9.77
C THR A 211 -6.75 -4.58 -9.34
N ASP A 212 -7.60 -5.54 -9.69
CA ASP A 212 -8.97 -5.61 -9.18
C ASP A 212 -8.98 -5.92 -7.68
N TYR A 213 -9.95 -5.35 -6.95
CA TYR A 213 -10.15 -5.63 -5.53
C TYR A 213 -10.81 -7.00 -5.33
N ILE A 214 -10.01 -8.06 -5.36
CA ILE A 214 -10.48 -9.46 -5.25
C ILE A 214 -10.50 -9.88 -3.77
N ASN A 215 -11.51 -10.66 -3.35
CA ASN A 215 -11.62 -11.23 -2.00
C ASN A 215 -11.60 -10.22 -0.84
N ILE A 216 -12.20 -9.03 -1.03
CA ILE A 216 -12.33 -7.99 0.01
C ILE A 216 -13.09 -8.42 1.28
N GLU A 217 -13.80 -9.56 1.22
CA GLU A 217 -14.52 -10.16 2.34
C GLU A 217 -13.61 -11.02 3.23
N ALA A 218 -12.38 -11.32 2.79
CA ALA A 218 -11.42 -12.07 3.56
C ALA A 218 -11.07 -11.35 4.88
N PRO A 219 -10.77 -12.09 5.95
CA PRO A 219 -10.24 -11.53 7.18
C PRO A 219 -8.95 -10.74 6.92
N ILE A 220 -8.73 -9.66 7.66
CA ILE A 220 -7.54 -8.83 7.49
C ILE A 220 -6.24 -9.59 7.80
N GLN A 221 -6.33 -10.65 8.60
CA GLN A 221 -5.24 -11.56 8.94
C GLN A 221 -4.69 -12.32 7.72
N ALA A 222 -5.45 -12.41 6.62
CA ALA A 222 -4.97 -12.99 5.37
C ALA A 222 -3.88 -12.12 4.69
N VAL A 223 -3.69 -10.87 5.12
CA VAL A 223 -2.68 -9.95 4.61
C VAL A 223 -1.44 -10.02 5.50
N ASP A 224 -0.27 -10.39 4.96
CA ASP A 224 0.92 -10.73 5.75
C ASP A 224 1.34 -9.61 6.73
N ILE A 225 1.30 -8.34 6.29
CA ILE A 225 1.69 -7.22 7.19
C ILE A 225 0.69 -6.96 8.32
N LEU A 226 -0.49 -7.57 8.27
CA LEU A 226 -1.59 -7.41 9.23
C LEU A 226 -1.99 -8.74 9.90
N GLU A 227 -1.29 -9.83 9.62
CA GLU A 227 -1.55 -11.18 10.15
C GLU A 227 -1.71 -11.20 11.68
N LYS A 228 -0.88 -10.41 12.38
CA LYS A 228 -0.83 -10.35 13.84
C LYS A 228 -1.88 -9.44 14.48
N LEU A 229 -2.75 -8.81 13.68
CA LEU A 229 -3.78 -7.93 14.22
C LEU A 229 -4.90 -8.75 14.91
N PRO A 230 -5.24 -8.45 16.17
CA PRO A 230 -6.25 -9.20 16.93
C PRO A 230 -7.70 -8.86 16.53
N PHE A 231 -7.91 -8.13 15.42
CA PHE A 231 -9.21 -7.61 15.03
C PHE A 231 -9.92 -8.56 14.07
N GLY A 232 -11.10 -9.08 14.43
CA GLY A 232 -11.94 -9.89 13.55
C GLY A 232 -12.69 -9.08 12.49
N ILE A 233 -11.98 -8.20 11.78
CA ILE A 233 -12.50 -7.36 10.70
C ILE A 233 -12.05 -7.88 9.34
N ASN A 234 -12.85 -7.63 8.32
CA ASN A 234 -12.47 -7.96 6.94
C ASN A 234 -11.68 -6.82 6.28
N ILE A 235 -11.11 -7.11 5.11
CA ILE A 235 -10.33 -6.15 4.32
C ILE A 235 -11.14 -4.90 3.97
N LYS A 236 -12.39 -5.04 3.56
CA LYS A 236 -13.28 -3.91 3.24
C LYS A 236 -13.45 -2.95 4.43
N GLN A 237 -13.67 -3.48 5.63
CA GLN A 237 -13.79 -2.69 6.85
C GLN A 237 -12.47 -1.98 7.18
N TYR A 238 -11.34 -2.67 7.02
CA TYR A 238 -10.04 -2.06 7.23
C TYR A 238 -9.74 -0.94 6.23
N MET A 239 -10.15 -1.07 4.96
CA MET A 239 -10.06 0.02 3.97
C MET A 239 -10.81 1.27 4.44
N VAL A 240 -12.00 1.12 5.03
CA VAL A 240 -12.75 2.26 5.59
C VAL A 240 -11.99 2.90 6.76
N ILE A 241 -11.42 2.09 7.66
CA ILE A 241 -10.59 2.59 8.77
C ILE A 241 -9.36 3.34 8.24
N ASP A 242 -8.69 2.81 7.22
CA ASP A 242 -7.54 3.44 6.58
C ASP A 242 -7.91 4.79 5.94
N ILE A 243 -9.06 4.87 5.26
CA ILE A 243 -9.59 6.10 4.66
C ILE A 243 -9.89 7.17 5.72
N ILE A 244 -10.38 6.78 6.91
CA ILE A 244 -10.73 7.72 7.98
C ILE A 244 -9.49 8.12 8.82
N SER A 245 -8.60 7.17 9.11
CA SER A 245 -7.46 7.38 10.01
C SER A 245 -6.40 8.31 9.42
N LYS A 246 -6.17 8.27 8.10
CA LYS A 246 -5.18 9.13 7.43
C LYS A 246 -5.50 10.63 7.52
N PRO A 247 -6.74 11.11 7.23
CA PRO A 247 -7.13 12.49 7.48
C PRO A 247 -6.99 12.90 8.94
N LEU A 248 -7.39 12.04 9.89
CA LEU A 248 -7.23 12.33 11.32
C LEU A 248 -5.76 12.52 11.70
N TRP A 249 -4.87 11.66 11.19
CA TRP A 249 -3.43 11.80 11.37
C TRP A 249 -2.88 13.10 10.77
N GLY A 250 -3.29 13.43 9.54
CA GLY A 250 -2.89 14.67 8.88
C GLY A 250 -3.34 15.92 9.64
N ILE A 251 -4.57 15.93 10.13
CA ILE A 251 -5.13 17.03 10.94
C ILE A 251 -4.36 17.16 12.26
N LEU A 252 -4.10 16.05 12.95
CA LEU A 252 -3.38 16.04 14.22
C LEU A 252 -1.96 16.60 14.06
N THR A 253 -1.21 16.07 13.09
CA THR A 253 0.19 16.48 12.83
C THR A 253 0.29 17.93 12.36
N GLY A 254 -0.62 18.37 11.48
CA GLY A 254 -0.68 19.76 11.03
C GLY A 254 -0.96 20.73 12.18
N ASN A 255 -1.98 20.47 12.99
CA ASN A 255 -2.30 21.33 14.14
C ASN A 255 -1.17 21.35 15.18
N LEU A 256 -0.54 20.19 15.43
CA LEU A 256 0.63 20.11 16.32
C LEU A 256 1.79 20.99 15.80
N ALA A 257 2.07 20.95 14.49
CA ALA A 257 3.10 21.79 13.88
C ALA A 257 2.80 23.29 14.03
N VAL A 258 1.55 23.71 13.81
CA VAL A 258 1.14 25.11 14.01
C VAL A 258 1.30 25.53 15.48
N LEU A 259 0.90 24.67 16.42
CA LEU A 259 1.04 24.95 17.85
C LEU A 259 2.51 25.09 18.26
N LEU A 260 3.38 24.18 17.82
CA LEU A 260 4.82 24.21 18.13
C LEU A 260 5.51 25.44 17.54
N LEU A 261 5.22 25.77 16.28
CA LEU A 261 5.80 26.93 15.60
C LEU A 261 5.30 28.27 16.15
N SER A 262 4.09 28.29 16.73
CA SER A 262 3.48 29.48 17.32
C SER A 262 3.82 29.67 18.81
N ARG A 263 4.41 28.66 19.47
CA ARG A 263 4.75 28.68 20.91
C ARG A 263 6.06 29.42 21.21
N LYS A 264 6.94 29.65 20.23
CA LYS A 264 8.13 30.50 20.41
C LYS A 264 7.75 32.00 20.36
N ARG A 265 7.30 32.52 21.49
CA ARG A 265 7.47 33.90 21.98
C ARG A 265 7.36 33.87 23.50
#